data_AF-A0A937X8H1-F1
#
_entry.id   AF-A0A937X8H1-F1
#
_cell.length_a   1.000
_cell.length_b   1.000
_cell.length_c   1.000
_cell.angle_alpha   90.00
_cell.angle_beta   90.00
_cell.angle_gamma   90.00
#
_symmetry.space_group_name_H-M   'P 1'
#
loop_
_entity.id
_entity.type
_entity.pdbx_description
1 polymer ?
#
loop_
_entity_poly.entity_id
_entity_poly.type
_entity_poly.pdbx_seq_one_letter_code
_entity_poly.pdbx_strand_id
1 'polypeptide(L)' 'MQGKNVLVAGGAGFVGSNLVKRILPRDPARIVVVDNFLSAEPENLPADR' A
#
# COMPACT_ATOMS: atom_id res chain seq x y z
N MET A 1 -13.60 -1.50 0.93
CA MET A 1 -12.64 -2.32 1.69
C MET A 1 -12.95 -2.25 3.18
N GLN A 2 -14.16 -1.81 3.55
CA GLN A 2 -14.50 -1.46 4.91
C GLN A 2 -14.26 -2.62 5.88
N GLY A 3 -13.48 -2.38 6.93
CA GLY A 3 -13.19 -3.36 7.96
C GLY A 3 -12.34 -4.55 7.53
N LYS A 4 -11.76 -4.54 6.31
CA LYS A 4 -10.90 -5.64 5.82
C LYS A 4 -9.43 -5.40 6.17
N ASN A 5 -8.72 -6.49 6.46
CA ASN A 5 -7.26 -6.52 6.54
C ASN A 5 -6.69 -6.86 5.15
N VAL A 6 -5.72 -6.09 4.69
CA VAL A 6 -5.17 -6.18 3.33
C VAL A 6 -3.65 -6.31 3.40
N LEU A 7 -3.08 -7.24 2.66
CA LEU A 7 -1.65 -7.34 2.39
C LEU A 7 -1.39 -6.95 0.93
N VAL A 8 -0.42 -6.08 0.69
CA VAL A 8 0.05 -5.74 -0.67
C VAL A 8 1.52 -6.09 -0.77
N ALA A 9 1.82 -7.15 -1.51
CA ALA A 9 3.18 -7.53 -1.88
C ALA A 9 3.65 -6.70 -3.09
N GLY A 10 4.90 -6.23 -3.08
CA GLY A 10 5.40 -5.27 -4.08
C GLY A 10 4.69 -3.91 -3.98
N GLY A 11 4.26 -3.53 -2.77
CA GLY A 11 3.38 -2.39 -2.56
C GLY A 11 4.03 -1.02 -2.72
N ALA A 12 5.37 -0.92 -2.74
CA ALA A 12 6.06 0.33 -3.05
C ALA A 12 6.26 0.54 -4.56
N GLY A 13 6.13 -0.51 -5.38
CA GLY A 13 6.24 -0.43 -6.84
C GLY A 13 5.11 0.36 -7.52
N PHE A 14 5.21 0.54 -8.85
CA PHE A 14 4.27 1.35 -9.64
C PHE A 14 2.79 0.95 -9.44
N VAL A 15 2.47 -0.34 -9.59
CA VAL A 15 1.09 -0.83 -9.43
C VAL A 15 0.70 -0.88 -7.96
N GLY A 16 1.59 -1.39 -7.11
CA GLY A 16 1.34 -1.59 -5.68
C GLY A 16 1.01 -0.28 -4.95
N SER A 17 1.79 0.76 -5.18
CA SER A 17 1.61 2.05 -4.52
C SER A 17 0.31 2.74 -4.93
N ASN A 18 -0.04 2.66 -6.21
CA ASN A 18 -1.32 3.15 -6.72
C ASN A 18 -2.50 2.33 -6.19
N LEU A 19 -2.33 1.01 -6.02
CA LEU A 19 -3.35 0.17 -5.40
C LEU A 19 -3.57 0.58 -3.94
N VAL A 20 -2.50 0.79 -3.16
CA VAL A 20 -2.56 1.28 -1.77
C VAL A 20 -3.33 2.61 -1.71
N LYS A 21 -2.96 3.59 -2.56
CA LYS A 21 -3.63 4.90 -2.64
C LYS A 21 -5.13 4.78 -2.95
N ARG A 22 -5.55 3.77 -3.72
CA ARG A 22 -6.96 3.51 -4.03
C ARG A 22 -7.69 2.73 -2.94
N ILE A 23 -7.00 1.95 -2.12
CA ILE A 23 -7.59 1.16 -1.03
C ILE A 23 -7.80 2.03 0.21
N LEU A 24 -6.84 2.90 0.53
CA LEU A 24 -6.85 3.76 1.71
C LEU A 24 -8.18 4.53 1.93
N PRO A 25 -8.76 5.24 0.93
CA PRO A 25 -10.02 5.97 1.13
C PRO A 25 -11.26 5.06 1.29
N ARG A 26 -11.12 3.73 1.22
CA ARG A 26 -12.22 2.76 1.35
C ARG A 26 -12.31 2.11 2.74
N ASP A 27 -11.73 2.77 3.73
CA ASP A 27 -11.74 2.46 5.17
C ASP A 27 -11.37 1.01 5.54
N PRO A 28 -10.22 0.48 5.07
CA PRO A 28 -9.75 -0.83 5.50
C PRO A 28 -9.44 -0.82 7.00
N ALA A 29 -9.65 -1.95 7.68
CA ALA A 29 -9.23 -2.09 9.07
C ALA A 29 -7.70 -2.01 9.20
N ARG A 30 -6.97 -2.54 8.22
CA ARG A 30 -5.51 -2.51 8.16
C ARG A 30 -5.00 -2.71 6.74
N ILE A 31 -3.95 -1.99 6.36
CA ILE A 31 -3.13 -2.30 5.18
C ILE A 31 -1.72 -2.61 5.66
N VAL A 32 -1.15 -3.71 5.18
CA VAL A 32 0.26 -4.06 5.36
C VAL A 32 0.90 -4.09 3.98
N VAL A 33 1.95 -3.30 3.79
CA VAL A 33 2.75 -3.29 2.56
C VAL A 33 4.03 -4.06 2.81
N VAL A 34 4.38 -4.97 1.90
CA VAL A 34 5.65 -5.69 1.90
C VAL A 34 6.34 -5.42 0.58
N ASP A 35 7.54 -4.88 0.64
CA ASP A 35 8.38 -4.59 -0.51
C ASP A 35 9.86 -4.74 -0.13
N ASN A 36 10.71 -5.07 -1.11
CA ASN A 36 12.15 -5.20 -0.93
C ASN A 36 12.93 -4.02 -1.54
N PHE A 37 12.23 -3.06 -2.16
CA PHE A 37 12.79 -1.82 -2.71
C PHE A 37 13.86 -1.99 -3.80
N LEU A 38 13.88 -3.13 -4.51
CA LEU A 38 14.85 -3.33 -5.60
C LEU A 38 14.65 -2.37 -6.79
N SER A 39 13.43 -1.90 -7.00
CA SER A 39 13.05 -1.01 -8.11
C SER A 39 11.92 -0.05 -7.71
N ALA A 40 11.88 0.33 -6.43
CA ALA A 40 10.82 1.14 -5.86
C ALA A 40 11.36 2.02 -4.75
N GLU A 41 10.83 3.24 -4.66
CA GLU A 41 11.19 4.24 -3.68
C GLU A 41 10.13 4.28 -2.55
N PRO A 42 10.52 4.34 -1.26
CA PRO A 42 9.57 4.44 -0.14
C PRO A 42 8.57 5.60 -0.26
N GLU A 43 8.98 6.69 -0.92
CA GLU A 43 8.19 7.89 -1.18
C GLU A 43 6.97 7.62 -2.08
N ASN A 44 6.92 6.47 -2.76
CA ASN A 44 5.76 6.06 -3.54
C ASN A 44 4.54 5.77 -2.66
N LEU A 45 4.75 5.43 -1.38
CA LEU A 45 3.70 5.18 -0.40
C LEU A 45 3.25 6.48 0.31
N PRO A 46 2.01 6.54 0.82
CA PRO A 46 1.55 7.65 1.66
C PRO A 46 2.48 7.83 2.88
N ALA A 47 2.69 9.08 3.30
CA ALA A 47 3.56 9.41 4.44
C ALA A 47 2.92 9.09 5.81
N ASP A 48 1.71 8.56 5.79
CA ASP A 48 0.80 8.42 6.92
C ASP A 48 1.12 7.11 7.65
N ARG A 49 1.36 7.19 8.97
CA ARG A 49 1.53 6.01 9.86
C ARG A 49 0.19 5.38 10.21
#